data_AF-A0A1B6VKH8-F1
#
_entry.id   AF-A0A1B6VKH8-F1
#
_cell.length_a   1.000
_cell.length_b   1.000
_cell.length_c   1.000
_cell.angle_alpha   90.00
_cell.angle_beta   90.00
_cell.angle_gamma   90.00
#
_symmetry.space_group_name_H-M   'P 1'
#
loop_
_entity.id
_entity.type
_entity.pdbx_description
1 polymer ?
#
loop_
_entity_poly.entity_id
_entity_poly.type
_entity_poly.pdbx_seq_one_letter_code
_entity_poly.pdbx_strand_id
1 'polypeptide(L)' 'MSEPTELDCLLNPEPVCPYCGHKDRDWWDSSEPLADEDIVQMECGSCEREYTVSCSIEILFTTAKTEDDL' A
#
# COMPACT_ATOMS: atom_id res chain seq x y z
N MET A 1 22.88 -6.66 -5.27
CA MET A 1 21.56 -6.88 -4.65
C MET A 1 20.67 -7.42 -5.76
N SER A 2 20.01 -8.55 -5.53
CA SER A 2 19.14 -9.17 -6.55
C SER A 2 17.82 -8.42 -6.61
N GLU A 3 17.25 -8.28 -7.81
CA GLU A 3 15.92 -7.68 -7.98
C GLU A 3 14.84 -8.58 -7.36
N PRO A 4 13.74 -8.02 -6.83
CA PRO A 4 12.57 -8.76 -6.37
C PRO A 4 11.99 -9.67 -7.46
N THR A 5 11.44 -10.81 -7.07
CA THR A 5 10.66 -11.66 -7.95
C THR A 5 9.18 -11.25 -7.94
N GLU A 6 8.39 -11.71 -8.91
CA GLU A 6 6.94 -11.43 -8.93
C GLU A 6 6.23 -11.87 -7.64
N LEU A 7 6.67 -12.98 -7.03
CA LEU A 7 6.09 -13.49 -5.79
C LEU A 7 6.34 -12.55 -4.59
N ASP A 8 7.43 -11.78 -4.61
CA ASP A 8 7.75 -10.82 -3.56
C ASP A 8 6.83 -9.59 -3.58
N CYS A 9 6.08 -9.39 -4.68
CA CYS A 9 5.20 -8.24 -4.90
C CYS A 9 3.70 -8.58 -4.80
N LEU A 10 3.33 -9.84 -4.54
CA LEU A 10 1.93 -10.28 -4.52
C LEU A 10 1.35 -10.31 -3.09
N LEU A 11 0.10 -9.82 -2.96
CA LEU A 11 -0.72 -9.91 -1.73
C LEU A 11 -0.04 -9.35 -0.45
N ASN A 12 0.80 -8.33 -0.62
CA ASN A 12 1.44 -7.63 0.49
C ASN A 12 0.48 -6.61 1.12
N PRO A 13 0.61 -6.32 2.43
CA PRO A 13 -0.20 -5.29 3.11
C PRO A 13 0.15 -3.84 2.71
N GLU A 14 1.23 -3.68 1.94
CA GLU A 14 1.78 -2.42 1.47
C GLU A 14 2.40 -2.62 0.08
N PRO A 15 2.38 -1.62 -0.82
CA PRO A 15 3.03 -1.72 -2.12
C PRO A 15 4.52 -2.00 -2.00
N VAL A 16 5.02 -2.97 -2.78
CA VAL A 16 6.45 -3.32 -2.86
C VAL A 16 6.97 -3.00 -4.25
N CYS A 17 7.97 -2.12 -4.34
CA CYS A 17 8.59 -1.77 -5.61
C CYS A 17 9.27 -3.01 -6.22
N PRO A 18 8.87 -3.44 -7.44
CA PRO A 18 9.40 -4.65 -8.08
C PRO A 18 10.87 -4.50 -8.51
N TYR A 19 11.43 -3.30 -8.43
CA TYR A 19 12.76 -3.01 -8.93
C TYR A 19 13.84 -2.90 -7.86
N CYS A 20 13.47 -2.56 -6.63
CA CYS A 20 14.42 -2.35 -5.53
C CYS A 20 13.98 -2.96 -4.20
N GLY A 21 12.74 -3.48 -4.12
CA GLY A 21 12.19 -4.08 -2.91
C GLY A 21 11.79 -3.07 -1.84
N HIS A 22 11.84 -1.77 -2.12
CA HIS A 22 11.35 -0.74 -1.22
C HIS A 22 9.84 -0.94 -0.97
N LYS A 23 9.42 -0.74 0.27
CA LYS A 23 8.02 -0.86 0.69
C LYS A 23 7.45 0.51 1.01
N ASP A 24 6.35 0.85 0.37
CA ASP A 24 5.69 2.12 0.58
C ASP A 24 4.70 2.01 1.75
N ARG A 25 5.16 2.35 2.96
CA ARG A 25 4.39 2.22 4.20
C ARG A 25 3.27 3.22 4.33
N ASP A 26 3.39 4.37 3.67
CA ASP A 26 2.48 5.51 3.87
C ASP A 26 1.52 5.65 2.68
N TRP A 27 1.26 4.55 1.97
CA TRP A 27 0.40 4.51 0.78
C TRP A 27 -1.03 5.03 1.02
N TRP A 28 -1.52 4.93 2.25
CA TRP A 28 -2.84 5.44 2.68
C TRP A 28 -2.85 6.93 3.02
N ASP A 29 -1.68 7.56 3.21
CA ASP A 29 -1.52 8.98 3.59
C ASP A 29 -1.11 9.84 2.38
N SER A 30 -1.32 9.33 1.18
CA SER A 30 -1.18 10.08 -0.07
C SER A 30 -2.34 11.06 -0.26
N SER A 31 -2.10 12.16 -0.98
CA SER A 31 -3.16 13.10 -1.40
C SER A 31 -4.23 12.44 -2.26
N GLU A 32 -3.87 11.34 -2.92
CA GLU A 32 -4.76 10.45 -3.67
C GLU A 32 -4.50 9.01 -3.16
N PRO A 33 -5.17 8.61 -2.07
CA PRO A 33 -5.00 7.27 -1.52
C PRO A 33 -5.58 6.23 -2.48
N LEU A 34 -4.98 5.04 -2.51
CA LEU A 34 -5.50 3.91 -3.28
C LEU A 34 -6.90 3.54 -2.80
N ALA A 35 -7.85 3.38 -3.73
CA ALA A 35 -9.15 2.79 -3.43
C ALA A 35 -9.14 1.27 -3.64
N ASP A 36 -10.16 0.59 -3.12
CA ASP A 36 -10.36 -0.83 -3.40
C ASP A 36 -10.60 -1.06 -4.91
N GLU A 37 -10.01 -2.13 -5.44
CA GLU A 37 -10.01 -2.52 -6.85
C GLU A 37 -9.30 -1.54 -7.83
N ASP A 38 -8.57 -0.54 -7.31
CA ASP A 38 -7.81 0.38 -8.16
C ASP A 38 -6.59 -0.27 -8.82
N ILE A 39 -6.29 0.19 -10.04
CA ILE A 39 -5.02 -0.06 -10.72
C ILE A 39 -4.42 1.29 -11.07
N VAL A 40 -3.31 1.65 -10.44
CA VAL A 40 -2.65 2.95 -10.62
C VAL A 40 -1.16 2.80 -10.97
N GLN A 41 -0.60 3.84 -11.59
CA GLN A 41 0.85 3.98 -11.73
C GLN A 41 1.39 4.82 -10.59
N MET A 42 2.47 4.34 -9.96
CA MET A 42 3.17 5.02 -8.87
C MET A 42 4.66 5.10 -9.18
N GLU A 43 5.32 6.15 -8.71
CA GLU A 43 6.79 6.26 -8.75
C GLU A 43 7.38 5.78 -7.41
N CYS A 44 8.42 4.94 -7.46
CA CYS A 44 9.08 4.47 -6.26
C CYS A 44 9.94 5.57 -5.63
N GLY A 45 9.61 6.02 -4.40
CA GLY A 45 10.39 7.01 -3.67
C GLY A 45 11.84 6.63 -3.30
N SER A 46 12.27 5.38 -3.54
CA SER A 46 13.65 4.93 -3.30
C SER A 46 14.50 4.77 -4.55
N CYS A 47 13.91 4.44 -5.70
CA CYS A 47 14.68 4.21 -6.94
C CYS A 47 14.12 4.94 -8.16
N GLU A 48 13.12 5.79 -7.96
CA GLU A 48 12.55 6.73 -8.94
C GLU A 48 12.01 6.04 -10.20
N ARG A 49 11.71 4.75 -10.11
CA ARG A 49 11.12 3.97 -11.20
C ARG A 49 9.61 3.86 -11.02
N GLU A 50 8.89 4.07 -12.13
CA GLU A 50 7.44 3.92 -12.20
C GLU A 50 7.05 2.44 -12.22
N TYR A 51 6.02 2.06 -11.46
CA TYR A 51 5.47 0.72 -11.40
C TYR A 51 3.95 0.77 -11.25
N THR A 52 3.28 -0.32 -11.64
CA THR A 52 1.83 -0.45 -11.50
C THR A 52 1.49 -1.15 -10.19
N VAL A 53 0.54 -0.59 -9.46
CA VAL A 53 -0.03 -1.17 -8.24
C VAL A 53 -1.49 -1.53 -8.50
N SER A 54 -1.86 -2.78 -8.24
CA SER A 54 -3.25 -3.22 -8.14
C SER A 54 -3.61 -3.34 -6.67
N CYS A 55 -4.63 -2.61 -6.22
CA CYS A 55 -5.05 -2.58 -4.82
C CYS A 55 -6.33 -3.41 -4.60
N SER A 56 -6.38 -4.15 -3.50
CA SER A 56 -7.60 -4.75 -2.98
C SER A 56 -7.60 -4.58 -1.46
N ILE A 57 -8.62 -3.94 -0.92
CA ILE A 57 -8.69 -3.44 0.45
C ILE A 57 -9.91 -4.03 1.15
N GLU A 58 -9.67 -4.74 2.25
CA GLU A 58 -10.72 -5.13 3.19
C GLU A 58 -10.61 -4.29 4.48
N ILE A 59 -11.57 -3.39 4.72
CA ILE A 59 -11.60 -2.54 5.92
C ILE A 59 -12.72 -3.00 6.86
N LEU A 60 -12.36 -3.37 8.08
CA LEU A 60 -13.30 -3.81 9.13
C LEU A 60 -13.20 -2.87 10.33
N PHE A 61 -14.32 -2.26 10.73
CA PHE A 61 -14.41 -1.42 11.92
C PHE A 61 -15.35 -2.03 12.97
N THR A 62 -14.95 -1.93 14.24
CA THR A 62 -15.85 -2.11 15.38
C THR A 62 -15.76 -0.88 16.25
N THR A 63 -16.89 -0.28 16.60
CA THR A 63 -16.95 0.93 17.42
C THR A 63 -17.78 0.69 18.67
N ALA A 64 -17.42 1.38 19.76
CA ALA A 64 -18.13 1.38 21.03
C ALA A 64 -18.31 2.81 21.52
N LYS A 65 -19.31 3.04 22.38
CA LYS A 65 -19.53 4.35 23.01
C LYS A 65 -18.42 4.60 24.04
N THR A 66 -18.00 5.85 24.14
CA THR A 66 -17.24 6.32 25.30
C THR A 66 -18.19 6.39 26.49
N GLU A 67 -17.89 5.67 27.57
CA GLU A 67 -18.59 5.86 28.84
C GLU A 67 -18.08 7.16 29.45
N ASP A 68 -18.89 8.23 29.35
CA ASP A 68 -18.70 9.45 30.13
C ASP A 68 -19.15 9.15 31.58
N ASP A 69 -18.22 8.71 32.43
CA ASP A 69 -18.40 8.75 33.89
C ASP A 69 -18.17 10.20 34.36
N LEU A 70 -19.25 10.99 34.47
CA LEU A 70 -19.30 12.28 35.18
C LEU A 70 -20.39 12.29 36.24
#